data_AF-A0A1H8UVM1-F1
#
_entry.id   AF-A0A1H8UVM1-F1
#
_cell.length_a   1.000
_cell.length_b   1.000
_cell.length_c   1.000
_cell.angle_alpha   90.00
_cell.angle_beta   90.00
_cell.angle_gamma   90.00
#
_symmetry.space_group_name_H-M   'P 1'
#
loop_
_entity.id
_entity.type
_entity.pdbx_description
1 polymer ?
#
loop_
_entity_poly.entity_id
_entity_poly.type
_entity_poly.pdbx_seq_one_letter_code
_entity_poly.pdbx_strand_id
1 'polypeptide(L)'
;MIVLSAALSLPRFARLAALALTACLLAAAPARADRCDDLAAQLKSQIDGITIGKTIANVIYLSHPAAKSLRLGCPNRTIKNEVFGIAPTRQPSPAFQELIASAAAIVFTIPKPDTLRGVKRCFGRIGLLRGNDVKSRYRRLDIRCIRGKADSSIAVSRSNAE
;
A
#
# COMPACT_ATOMS: atom_id res chain seq x y z
N MET A 1 -44.06 10.50 -3.56
CA MET A 1 -44.52 11.57 -4.46
C MET A 1 -44.69 12.90 -3.70
N ILE A 2 -43.62 13.47 -3.13
CA ILE A 2 -43.66 14.79 -2.45
C ILE A 2 -42.41 15.63 -2.79
N VAL A 3 -41.96 15.62 -4.04
CA VAL A 3 -40.77 16.42 -4.44
C VAL A 3 -41.03 17.26 -5.70
N LEU A 4 -42.25 17.27 -6.23
CA LEU A 4 -42.52 17.83 -7.56
C LEU A 4 -43.43 19.07 -7.53
N SER A 5 -43.21 20.04 -6.64
CA SER A 5 -44.00 21.29 -6.70
C SER A 5 -43.31 22.58 -6.26
N ALA A 6 -42.04 22.57 -5.81
CA ALA A 6 -41.39 23.78 -5.30
C ALA A 6 -40.33 24.39 -6.24
N ALA A 7 -40.32 24.03 -7.53
CA ALA A 7 -39.25 24.44 -8.46
C ALA A 7 -39.54 25.67 -9.33
N LEU A 8 -40.75 26.26 -9.28
CA LEU A 8 -41.17 27.23 -10.30
C LEU A 8 -40.96 28.73 -10.00
N SER A 9 -40.37 29.12 -8.86
CA SER A 9 -40.30 30.55 -8.52
C SER A 9 -38.97 31.03 -7.93
N LEU A 10 -37.82 30.56 -8.45
CA LEU A 10 -36.52 31.15 -8.09
C LEU A 10 -35.82 31.80 -9.29
N PRO A 11 -35.22 33.00 -9.10
CA PRO A 11 -34.54 33.75 -10.16
C PRO A 11 -33.36 32.95 -10.73
N ARG A 12 -33.09 33.10 -12.04
CA ARG A 12 -32.06 32.32 -12.78
C ARG A 12 -30.67 32.33 -12.13
N PHE A 13 -30.30 33.41 -11.44
CA PHE A 13 -29.05 33.52 -10.70
C PHE A 13 -28.95 32.56 -9.49
N ALA A 14 -30.08 32.28 -8.82
CA ALA A 14 -30.12 31.35 -7.69
C ALA A 14 -29.96 29.88 -8.13
N ARG A 15 -30.38 29.56 -9.37
CA ARG A 15 -30.24 28.21 -9.94
C ARG A 15 -28.78 27.88 -10.32
N LEU A 16 -28.01 28.88 -10.75
CA LEU A 16 -26.57 28.72 -11.05
C LEU A 16 -25.73 28.57 -9.78
N ALA A 17 -26.04 29.32 -8.72
CA ALA A 17 -25.37 29.21 -7.43
C ALA A 17 -25.58 27.83 -6.76
N ALA A 18 -26.79 27.26 -6.88
CA ALA A 18 -27.10 25.94 -6.34
C ALA A 18 -26.37 24.78 -7.05
N LEU A 19 -26.10 24.90 -8.36
CA LEU A 19 -25.30 23.93 -9.11
C LEU A 19 -23.80 24.02 -8.76
N ALA A 20 -23.29 25.23 -8.50
CA ALA A 20 -21.90 25.43 -8.10
C ALA A 20 -21.59 24.84 -6.71
N LEU A 21 -22.50 24.99 -5.73
CA LEU A 21 -22.31 24.41 -4.39
C LEU A 21 -22.35 22.87 -4.37
N THR A 22 -23.17 22.25 -5.23
CA THR A 22 -23.24 20.78 -5.32
C THR A 22 -22.02 20.17 -6.01
N ALA A 23 -21.39 20.89 -6.95
CA ALA A 23 -20.14 20.47 -7.58
C ALA A 23 -18.93 20.48 -6.61
N CYS A 24 -18.89 21.43 -5.66
CA CYS A 24 -17.81 21.48 -4.65
C CYS A 24 -17.84 20.31 -3.64
N LEU A 25 -19.02 19.74 -3.36
CA LEU A 25 -19.18 18.62 -2.41
C LEU A 25 -18.83 17.25 -3.02
N LEU A 26 -18.89 17.12 -4.35
CA LEU A 26 -18.54 15.88 -5.08
C LEU A 26 -17.05 15.81 -5.47
N ALA A 27 -16.33 16.93 -5.41
CA ALA A 27 -14.88 16.99 -5.69
C ALA A 27 -14.00 16.69 -4.47
N ALA A 28 -14.59 16.54 -3.28
CA ALA A 28 -13.86 16.14 -2.08
C ALA A 28 -13.52 14.65 -2.16
N ALA A 29 -12.29 14.33 -2.58
CA ALA A 29 -11.65 13.04 -2.33
C ALA A 29 -10.53 13.13 -1.27
N PRO A 30 -10.68 13.77 -0.09
CA PRO A 30 -9.56 14.25 0.71
C PRO A 30 -9.36 13.40 1.98
N ALA A 31 -9.30 12.08 1.84
CA ALA A 31 -9.04 11.22 3.02
C ALA A 31 -8.22 9.95 2.73
N ARG A 32 -7.76 9.76 1.48
CA ARG A 32 -7.05 8.56 1.03
C ARG A 32 -5.60 8.85 0.68
N ALA A 33 -5.33 9.99 0.03
CA ALA A 33 -3.97 10.45 -0.20
C ALA A 33 -3.27 10.74 1.14
N ASP A 34 -3.93 11.51 2.01
CA ASP A 34 -3.40 11.92 3.31
C ASP A 34 -2.98 10.72 4.17
N ARG A 35 -3.85 9.70 4.29
CA ARG A 35 -3.53 8.50 5.07
C ARG A 35 -2.35 7.70 4.54
N CYS A 36 -2.13 7.72 3.23
CA CYS A 36 -1.02 6.97 2.66
C CYS A 36 0.30 7.73 2.76
N ASP A 37 0.24 9.05 2.61
CA ASP A 37 1.37 9.94 2.85
C ASP A 37 1.76 9.94 4.34
N ASP A 38 0.78 9.86 5.25
CA ASP A 38 1.01 9.65 6.70
C ASP A 38 1.72 8.33 6.98
N LEU A 39 1.32 7.24 6.32
CA LEU A 39 1.99 5.95 6.44
C LEU A 39 3.42 6.02 5.90
N ALA A 40 3.65 6.69 4.77
CA ALA A 40 4.99 6.90 4.24
C ALA A 40 5.86 7.74 5.21
N ALA A 41 5.28 8.77 5.82
CA ALA A 41 5.95 9.58 6.84
C ALA A 41 6.27 8.75 8.10
N GLN A 42 5.35 7.89 8.55
CA GLN A 42 5.59 6.97 9.67
C GLN A 42 6.73 5.99 9.35
N LEU A 43 6.74 5.41 8.15
CA LEU A 43 7.83 4.54 7.70
C LEU A 43 9.18 5.27 7.73
N LYS A 44 9.23 6.51 7.24
CA LYS A 44 10.43 7.35 7.31
C LYS A 44 10.87 7.66 8.75
N SER A 45 9.93 7.84 9.67
CA SER A 45 10.23 8.19 11.07
C SER A 45 10.66 7.00 11.94
N GLN A 46 10.18 5.78 11.64
CA GLN A 46 10.38 4.60 12.47
C GLN A 46 11.41 3.62 11.91
N ILE A 47 11.79 3.77 10.64
CA ILE A 47 12.75 2.90 9.98
C ILE A 47 13.89 3.77 9.42
N ASP A 48 15.08 3.56 9.97
CA ASP A 48 16.28 4.26 9.55
C ASP A 48 16.59 4.01 8.06
N GLY A 49 17.02 5.06 7.37
CA GLY A 49 17.44 4.96 5.97
C GLY A 49 16.31 4.91 4.94
N ILE A 50 15.03 5.04 5.34
CA ILE A 50 13.93 5.23 4.39
C ILE A 50 13.90 6.67 3.88
N THR A 51 13.91 6.83 2.57
CA THR A 51 13.64 8.09 1.89
C THR A 51 12.35 7.98 1.07
N ILE A 52 11.48 8.98 1.18
CA ILE A 52 10.25 9.07 0.39
C ILE A 52 10.61 9.66 -0.98
N GLY A 53 10.29 8.93 -2.04
CA GLY A 53 10.50 9.33 -3.42
C GLY A 53 9.23 9.92 -4.04
N LYS A 54 8.98 9.56 -5.31
CA LYS A 54 7.82 10.04 -6.07
C LYS A 54 6.57 9.21 -5.77
N THR A 55 5.41 9.84 -5.82
CA THR A 55 4.10 9.18 -5.75
C THR A 55 3.48 9.16 -7.15
N ILE A 56 3.16 7.97 -7.66
CA ILE A 56 2.58 7.79 -8.99
C ILE A 56 1.47 6.74 -8.91
N ALA A 57 0.28 7.05 -9.43
CA ALA A 57 -0.83 6.11 -9.56
C ALA A 57 -1.21 5.35 -8.25
N ASN A 58 -1.27 6.05 -7.11
CA ASN A 58 -1.53 5.47 -5.78
C ASN A 58 -0.44 4.50 -5.29
N VAL A 59 0.80 4.69 -5.76
CA VAL A 59 1.97 3.98 -5.27
C VAL A 59 3.03 5.02 -4.87
N ILE A 60 3.49 4.94 -3.64
CA ILE A 60 4.58 5.78 -3.13
C ILE A 60 5.88 4.98 -3.25
N TYR A 61 6.82 5.48 -4.05
CA TYR A 61 8.14 4.86 -4.17
C TYR A 61 9.00 5.29 -2.98
N LEU A 62 9.63 4.31 -2.33
CA LEU A 62 10.51 4.50 -1.20
C LEU A 62 11.91 4.00 -1.58
N SER A 63 12.94 4.60 -1.00
CA SER A 63 14.34 4.19 -1.17
C SER A 63 14.93 3.77 0.17
N HIS A 64 15.73 2.71 0.16
CA HIS A 64 16.41 2.20 1.35
C HIS A 64 17.67 1.42 0.92
N PRO A 65 18.83 1.55 1.61
CA PRO A 65 20.09 0.93 1.18
C PRO A 65 20.03 -0.61 1.09
N ALA A 66 19.23 -1.25 1.94
CA ALA A 66 19.04 -2.71 1.91
C ALA A 66 18.11 -3.22 0.78
N ALA A 67 17.44 -2.34 0.02
CA ALA A 67 16.48 -2.70 -1.02
C ALA A 67 16.85 -2.06 -2.36
N LYS A 68 16.75 -2.83 -3.45
CA LYS A 68 16.91 -2.32 -4.82
C LYS A 68 15.72 -1.44 -5.22
N SER A 69 14.52 -1.80 -4.76
CA SER A 69 13.34 -0.95 -4.83
C SER A 69 12.41 -1.25 -3.66
N LEU A 70 11.73 -0.23 -3.17
CA LEU A 70 10.70 -0.34 -2.15
C LEU A 70 9.53 0.53 -2.60
N ARG A 71 8.30 0.05 -2.41
CA ARG A 71 7.10 0.83 -2.72
C ARG A 71 5.96 0.46 -1.79
N LEU A 72 5.14 1.46 -1.50
CA LEU A 72 3.92 1.35 -0.74
C LEU A 72 2.74 1.54 -1.70
N GLY A 73 1.93 0.51 -1.88
CA GLY A 73 0.66 0.56 -2.58
C GLY A 73 -0.43 1.13 -1.68
N CYS A 74 -1.02 2.23 -2.10
CA CYS A 74 -2.06 2.93 -1.37
C CYS A 74 -3.45 2.38 -1.73
N PRO A 75 -4.28 2.00 -0.75
CA PRO A 75 -5.56 1.39 -1.03
C PRO A 75 -6.55 2.36 -1.70
N ASN A 76 -6.96 2.03 -2.92
CA ASN A 76 -8.01 2.70 -3.70
C ASN A 76 -8.99 1.64 -4.26
N ARG A 77 -9.98 2.03 -5.07
CA ARG A 77 -10.94 1.13 -5.73
C ARG A 77 -10.27 0.02 -6.55
N THR A 78 -9.09 0.29 -7.09
CA THR A 78 -8.34 -0.65 -7.97
C THR A 78 -7.05 -1.19 -7.33
N ILE A 79 -6.45 -0.46 -6.39
CA ILE A 79 -5.16 -0.79 -5.79
C ILE A 79 -5.38 -1.26 -4.34
N LYS A 80 -4.76 -2.38 -3.95
CA LYS A 80 -4.82 -2.90 -2.58
C LYS A 80 -3.71 -2.28 -1.73
N ASN A 81 -3.89 -2.26 -0.41
CA ASN A 81 -2.82 -1.87 0.51
C ASN A 81 -1.72 -2.94 0.45
N GLU A 82 -0.53 -2.56 -0.01
CA GLU A 82 0.57 -3.48 -0.28
C GLU A 82 1.92 -2.84 0.09
N VAL A 83 2.77 -3.59 0.79
CA VAL A 83 4.20 -3.28 0.93
C VAL A 83 4.95 -4.19 -0.03
N PHE A 84 5.61 -3.60 -1.02
CA PHE A 84 6.38 -4.34 -2.01
C PHE A 84 7.84 -3.92 -1.98
N GLY A 85 8.74 -4.90 -2.05
CA GLY A 85 10.17 -4.64 -2.18
C GLY A 85 10.89 -5.64 -3.05
N ILE A 86 12.01 -5.20 -3.62
CA ILE A 86 12.95 -6.02 -4.37
C ILE A 86 14.29 -5.99 -3.64
N ALA A 87 14.78 -7.16 -3.26
CA ALA A 87 16.12 -7.36 -2.75
C ALA A 87 17.14 -7.31 -3.90
N PRO A 88 18.34 -6.75 -3.67
CA PRO A 88 19.39 -6.70 -4.69
C PRO A 88 19.95 -8.07 -5.08
N THR A 89 19.73 -9.09 -4.24
CA THR A 89 20.27 -10.44 -4.39
C THR A 89 19.16 -11.47 -4.49
N ARG A 90 19.46 -12.59 -5.17
CA ARG A 90 18.56 -13.75 -5.31
C ARG A 90 18.15 -14.33 -3.96
N GLN A 91 19.05 -14.34 -2.98
CA GLN A 91 18.72 -14.65 -1.59
C GLN A 91 18.72 -13.35 -0.79
N PRO A 92 17.58 -12.88 -0.29
CA PRO A 92 17.50 -11.60 0.40
C PRO A 92 18.27 -11.63 1.73
N SER A 93 19.02 -10.56 2.01
CA SER A 93 19.76 -10.39 3.26
C SER A 93 18.81 -10.29 4.47
N PRO A 94 19.28 -10.59 5.70
CA PRO A 94 18.50 -10.39 6.92
C PRO A 94 18.00 -8.94 7.05
N ALA A 95 18.85 -7.96 6.72
CA ALA A 95 18.48 -6.54 6.75
C ALA A 95 17.31 -6.21 5.82
N PHE A 96 17.27 -6.77 4.61
CA PHE A 96 16.11 -6.60 3.72
C PHE A 96 14.84 -7.24 4.30
N GLN A 97 14.96 -8.43 4.89
CA GLN A 97 13.80 -9.11 5.49
C GLN A 97 13.27 -8.34 6.69
N GLU A 98 14.14 -7.75 7.51
CA GLU A 98 13.78 -6.90 8.64
C GLU A 98 13.16 -5.57 8.21
N LEU A 99 13.65 -4.96 7.13
CA LEU A 99 13.05 -3.78 6.52
C LEU A 99 11.60 -4.06 6.11
N ILE A 100 11.37 -5.12 5.34
CA ILE A 100 10.01 -5.48 4.88
C ILE A 100 9.12 -5.85 6.06
N ALA A 101 9.66 -6.58 7.04
CA ALA A 101 8.92 -6.92 8.25
C ALA A 101 8.51 -5.69 9.07
N SER A 102 9.41 -4.72 9.22
CA SER A 102 9.14 -3.47 9.95
C SER A 102 8.14 -2.61 9.19
N ALA A 103 8.29 -2.50 7.86
CA ALA A 103 7.35 -1.75 7.02
C ALA A 103 5.95 -2.37 7.07
N ALA A 104 5.85 -3.70 6.94
CA ALA A 104 4.58 -4.42 7.07
C ALA A 104 3.98 -4.30 8.49
N ALA A 105 4.81 -4.25 9.53
CA ALA A 105 4.35 -4.10 10.90
C ALA A 105 3.64 -2.76 11.12
N ILE A 106 4.22 -1.67 10.57
CA ILE A 106 3.65 -0.32 10.63
C ILE A 106 2.38 -0.25 9.77
N VAL A 107 2.47 -0.61 8.49
CA VAL A 107 1.38 -0.43 7.51
C VAL A 107 0.15 -1.27 7.84
N PHE A 108 0.34 -2.48 8.38
CA PHE A 108 -0.76 -3.39 8.71
C PHE A 108 -1.06 -3.47 10.20
N THR A 109 -0.32 -2.75 11.05
CA THR A 109 -0.48 -2.78 12.51
C THR A 109 -0.40 -4.21 13.06
N ILE A 110 0.67 -4.92 12.70
CA ILE A 110 0.95 -6.30 13.15
C ILE A 110 2.30 -6.31 13.87
N PRO A 111 2.49 -7.09 14.94
CA PRO A 111 3.77 -7.15 15.62
C PRO A 111 4.93 -7.51 14.66
N LYS A 112 6.04 -6.77 14.75
CA LYS A 112 7.28 -7.03 14.00
C LYS A 112 7.78 -8.48 14.07
N PRO A 113 7.78 -9.20 15.21
CA PRO A 113 8.22 -10.60 15.21
C PRO A 113 7.32 -11.52 14.37
N ASP A 114 6.03 -11.20 14.27
CA ASP A 114 5.08 -11.96 13.48
C ASP A 114 5.25 -11.68 11.98
N THR A 115 5.40 -10.41 11.59
CA THR A 115 5.68 -10.07 10.18
C THR A 115 7.02 -10.66 9.73
N LEU A 116 8.05 -10.62 10.58
CA LEU A 116 9.36 -11.20 10.29
C LEU A 116 9.29 -12.72 10.10
N ARG A 117 8.51 -13.42 10.92
CA ARG A 117 8.31 -14.87 10.76
C ARG A 117 7.61 -15.19 9.44
N GLY A 118 6.61 -14.39 9.06
CA GLY A 118 5.93 -14.49 7.77
C GLY A 118 6.88 -14.32 6.58
N VAL A 119 7.68 -13.25 6.59
CA VAL A 119 8.68 -12.95 5.56
C VAL A 119 9.73 -14.07 5.45
N LYS A 120 10.32 -14.50 6.58
CA LYS A 120 11.30 -15.61 6.62
C LYS A 120 10.72 -16.90 6.08
N ARG A 121 9.49 -17.26 6.47
CA ARG A 121 8.81 -18.47 5.99
C ARG A 121 8.56 -18.42 4.49
N CYS A 122 8.21 -17.26 3.97
CA CYS A 122 7.94 -17.08 2.56
C CYS A 122 9.21 -17.28 1.71
N PHE A 123 10.32 -16.62 2.06
CA PHE A 123 11.60 -16.82 1.35
C PHE A 123 12.22 -18.20 1.58
N GLY A 124 12.11 -18.76 2.78
CA GLY A 124 12.61 -20.10 3.11
C GLY A 124 11.87 -21.23 2.37
N ARG A 125 10.67 -20.96 1.86
CA ARG A 125 9.89 -21.91 1.05
C ARG A 125 10.25 -21.86 -0.43
N ILE A 126 11.01 -20.87 -0.89
CA ILE A 126 11.38 -20.77 -2.30
C ILE A 126 12.49 -21.76 -2.62
N GLY A 127 12.33 -22.52 -3.71
CA GLY A 127 13.35 -23.42 -4.20
C GLY A 127 12.79 -24.62 -4.92
N LEU A 128 13.59 -25.69 -4.94
CA LEU A 128 13.44 -26.84 -5.82
C LEU A 128 12.03 -27.47 -5.81
N LEU A 129 11.35 -27.49 -4.66
CA LEU A 129 10.07 -28.19 -4.49
C LEU A 129 8.83 -27.30 -4.67
N ARG A 130 8.98 -25.98 -4.62
CA ARG A 130 7.86 -25.01 -4.59
C ARG A 130 7.95 -23.97 -5.71
N GLY A 131 8.94 -24.11 -6.58
CA GLY A 131 9.23 -23.18 -7.66
C GLY A 131 9.80 -21.83 -7.18
N ASN A 132 9.72 -20.85 -8.08
CA ASN A 132 10.23 -19.51 -7.86
C ASN A 132 9.15 -18.51 -7.38
N ASP A 133 7.89 -18.90 -7.30
CA ASP A 133 6.77 -18.07 -6.84
C ASP A 133 6.07 -18.78 -5.69
N VAL A 134 6.20 -18.23 -4.48
CA VAL A 134 5.59 -18.77 -3.27
C VAL A 134 4.55 -17.80 -2.77
N LYS A 135 3.30 -18.24 -2.74
CA LYS A 135 2.20 -17.56 -2.07
C LYS A 135 2.02 -18.18 -0.69
N SER A 136 1.98 -17.36 0.34
CA SER A 136 1.80 -17.79 1.72
C SER A 136 0.88 -16.82 2.44
N ARG A 137 0.19 -17.31 3.46
CA ARG A 137 -0.65 -16.49 4.33
C ARG A 137 -0.13 -16.58 5.75
N TYR A 138 0.02 -15.43 6.42
CA TYR A 138 0.48 -15.37 7.80
C TYR A 138 -0.22 -14.23 8.54
N ARG A 139 -0.91 -14.53 9.66
CA ARG A 139 -1.62 -13.53 10.49
C ARG A 139 -2.50 -12.56 9.67
N ARG A 140 -3.28 -13.09 8.73
CA ARG A 140 -4.18 -12.33 7.80
C ARG A 140 -3.45 -11.47 6.75
N LEU A 141 -2.12 -11.58 6.64
CA LEU A 141 -1.36 -11.05 5.51
C LEU A 141 -1.18 -12.11 4.44
N ASP A 142 -1.37 -11.69 3.20
CA ASP A 142 -0.97 -12.45 2.02
C ASP A 142 0.43 -12.00 1.63
N ILE A 143 1.37 -12.93 1.74
CA ILE A 143 2.79 -12.72 1.49
C ILE A 143 3.17 -13.56 0.28
N ARG A 144 3.50 -12.89 -0.82
CA ARG A 144 4.00 -13.51 -2.04
C ARG A 144 5.48 -13.18 -2.21
N CYS A 145 6.31 -14.21 -2.32
CA CYS A 145 7.73 -14.05 -2.59
C CYS A 145 8.07 -14.68 -3.92
N ILE A 146 8.84 -13.94 -4.73
CA ILE A 146 9.28 -14.40 -6.03
C ILE A 146 10.80 -14.33 -6.07
N ARG A 147 11.45 -15.41 -6.49
CA ARG A 147 12.90 -15.46 -6.72
C ARG A 147 13.17 -15.34 -8.21
N GLY A 148 13.73 -14.20 -8.59
CA GLY A 148 14.23 -13.94 -9.92
C GLY A 148 15.58 -14.61 -10.18
N LYS A 149 16.18 -14.25 -11.32
CA LYS A 149 17.51 -14.75 -11.70
C LYS A 149 18.61 -14.16 -10.80
N ALA A 150 18.58 -12.84 -10.60
CA ALA A 150 19.56 -12.09 -9.82
C ALA A 150 19.00 -11.40 -8.57
N ASP A 151 17.68 -11.18 -8.54
CA ASP A 151 16.98 -10.51 -7.45
C ASP A 151 15.86 -11.38 -6.88
N SER A 152 15.29 -10.92 -5.76
CA SER A 152 14.11 -11.51 -5.15
C SER A 152 13.13 -10.40 -4.81
N SER A 153 11.84 -10.64 -5.01
CA SER A 153 10.80 -9.68 -4.65
C SER A 153 9.85 -10.27 -3.62
N ILE A 154 9.23 -9.38 -2.86
CA ILE A 154 8.19 -9.72 -1.90
C ILE A 154 7.07 -8.69 -1.98
N ALA A 155 5.85 -9.20 -1.97
CA ALA A 155 4.63 -8.44 -1.85
C ALA A 155 3.93 -8.88 -0.56
N VAL A 156 3.71 -7.94 0.35
CA VAL A 156 2.92 -8.15 1.57
C VAL A 156 1.66 -7.32 1.42
N SER A 157 0.51 -7.97 1.35
CA SER A 157 -0.78 -7.30 1.25
C SER A 157 -1.75 -7.88 2.26
N ARG A 158 -2.87 -7.21 2.45
CA ARG A 158 -4.03 -7.78 3.15
C ARG A 158 -5.07 -8.15 2.09
N SER A 159 -5.55 -9.40 2.08
CA SER A 159 -6.76 -9.75 1.33
C SER A 159 -7.84 -8.75 1.69
N ASN A 160 -8.43 -8.08 0.68
CA ASN A 160 -9.75 -7.50 0.87
C ASN A 160 -10.63 -8.65 1.35
N ALA A 161 -11.14 -8.56 2.59
CA ALA A 161 -12.41 -9.21 2.83
C ALA A 161 -13.36 -8.51 1.87
N GLU A 162 -13.78 -9.24 0.84
CA GLU A 162 -15.03 -8.93 0.17
C GLU A 162 -16.15 -8.87 1.22
#